data_AF-A0A4Y1Q716-F1
#
_entry.id   AF-A0A4Y1Q716-F1
#
_cell.length_a   1.000
_cell.length_b   1.000
_cell.length_c   1.000
_cell.angle_alpha   90.00
_cell.angle_beta   90.00
_cell.angle_gamma   90.00
#
_symmetry.space_group_name_H-M   'P 1'
#
loop_
_entity.id
_entity.type
_entity.pdbx_description
1 polymer ?
#
loop_
_entity_poly.entity_id
_entity_poly.type
_entity_poly.pdbx_seq_one_letter_code
_entity_poly.pdbx_strand_id
1 'polypeptide(L)'
;TFVSELKPGRKGPIRCIDVAGGTGDIALRILDYVREQHADRETTVEIVDINAQMLREGFKRFKKTMYHNTPQVSFREANAQELPPSQFEDNSY
;
A
#
# COMPACT_ATOMS: atom_id res chain seq x y z
N THR A 1 -2.66 -14.70 -9.59
CA THR A 1 -2.91 -13.27 -9.92
C THR A 1 -1.60 -12.52 -9.84
N PHE A 2 -1.47 -11.32 -10.41
CA PHE A 2 -0.23 -10.52 -10.33
C PHE A 2 0.41 -10.48 -8.91
N VAL A 3 -0.39 -10.31 -7.86
CA VAL A 3 0.11 -10.26 -6.46
C VAL A 3 0.64 -11.60 -5.94
N SER A 4 0.11 -12.75 -6.39
CA SER A 4 0.60 -14.06 -5.92
C SER A 4 2.03 -14.36 -6.38
N GLU A 5 2.49 -13.74 -7.46
CA GLU A 5 3.86 -13.89 -7.95
C GLU A 5 4.87 -13.14 -7.07
N LEU A 6 4.46 -12.00 -6.49
CA LEU A 6 5.25 -11.22 -5.53
C LEU A 6 5.49 -11.99 -4.22
N LYS A 7 4.58 -12.90 -3.86
CA LYS A 7 4.61 -13.70 -2.61
C LYS A 7 4.84 -12.82 -1.35
N PRO A 8 4.08 -11.73 -1.16
CA PRO A 8 4.23 -10.87 0.01
C PRO A 8 3.88 -11.65 1.29
N GLY A 9 4.49 -11.28 2.42
CA GLY A 9 4.22 -11.93 3.70
C GLY A 9 4.88 -13.31 3.90
N ARG A 10 5.50 -13.91 2.87
CA ARG A 10 6.07 -15.27 2.94
C ARG A 10 7.16 -15.42 4.01
N LYS A 11 7.90 -14.36 4.31
CA LYS A 11 8.97 -14.33 5.32
C LYS A 11 8.56 -13.56 6.58
N GLY A 12 7.26 -13.30 6.75
CA GLY A 12 6.73 -12.40 7.77
C GLY A 12 6.27 -11.05 7.18
N PRO A 13 5.78 -10.15 8.04
CA PRO A 13 5.24 -8.86 7.64
C PRO A 13 6.26 -8.00 6.89
N ILE A 14 5.76 -7.21 5.94
CA ILE A 14 6.57 -6.34 5.09
C ILE A 14 5.97 -4.92 5.04
N ARG A 15 6.80 -3.93 4.69
CA ARG A 15 6.34 -2.59 4.31
C ARG A 15 6.40 -2.46 2.80
N CYS A 16 5.27 -2.15 2.17
CA CYS A 16 5.20 -1.98 0.72
C CYS A 16 4.97 -0.51 0.36
N ILE A 17 5.48 -0.10 -0.79
CA ILE A 17 5.13 1.15 -1.45
C ILE A 17 4.43 0.84 -2.77
N ASP A 18 3.26 1.42 -2.99
CA ASP A 18 2.45 1.28 -4.21
C ASP A 18 2.46 2.61 -4.98
N VAL A 19 3.44 2.75 -5.88
CA VAL A 19 3.72 3.98 -6.62
C VAL A 19 2.85 4.08 -7.87
N ALA A 20 2.33 5.29 -8.15
CA ALA A 20 1.27 5.52 -9.14
C ALA A 20 0.00 4.69 -8.85
N GLY A 21 -0.20 4.37 -7.58
CA GLY A 21 -1.24 3.46 -7.10
C GLY A 21 -2.47 4.18 -6.56
N GLY A 22 -2.76 5.42 -6.94
CA GLY A 22 -3.65 6.30 -6.16
C GLY A 22 -5.05 5.74 -5.85
N THR A 23 -5.61 4.88 -6.70
CA THR A 23 -6.90 4.20 -6.40
C THR A 23 -6.79 3.00 -5.46
N GLY A 24 -5.59 2.51 -5.22
CA GLY A 24 -5.21 1.50 -4.23
C GLY A 24 -5.73 0.09 -4.49
N ASP A 25 -5.95 -0.31 -5.74
CA ASP A 25 -6.43 -1.67 -6.04
C ASP A 25 -5.34 -2.73 -5.76
N ILE A 26 -4.09 -2.46 -6.13
CA ILE A 26 -2.95 -3.35 -5.87
C ILE A 26 -2.64 -3.38 -4.38
N ALA A 27 -2.56 -2.23 -3.71
CA ALA A 27 -2.45 -2.15 -2.25
C ALA A 27 -3.49 -3.01 -1.52
N LEU A 28 -4.76 -2.92 -1.90
CA LEU A 28 -5.83 -3.74 -1.30
C LEU A 28 -5.58 -5.23 -1.53
N ARG A 29 -5.20 -5.62 -2.75
CA ARG A 29 -4.90 -7.02 -3.09
C ARG A 29 -3.68 -7.56 -2.36
N ILE A 30 -2.65 -6.74 -2.08
CA ILE A 30 -1.50 -7.12 -1.26
C ILE A 30 -1.96 -7.42 0.16
N LEU A 31 -2.72 -6.51 0.76
CA LEU A 31 -3.23 -6.65 2.14
C LEU A 31 -4.18 -7.84 2.29
N ASP A 32 -5.09 -8.04 1.35
CA ASP A 32 -5.99 -9.20 1.34
C ASP A 32 -5.19 -10.50 1.20
N TYR A 33 -4.20 -10.54 0.31
CA TYR A 33 -3.35 -11.71 0.10
C TYR A 33 -2.62 -12.11 1.39
N VAL A 34 -1.91 -11.19 2.05
CA VAL A 34 -1.14 -11.53 3.26
C VAL A 34 -2.05 -11.92 4.43
N ARG A 35 -3.23 -11.26 4.54
CA ARG A 35 -4.25 -11.62 5.54
C ARG A 35 -4.74 -13.04 5.33
N GLU A 36 -5.09 -13.40 4.09
CA GLU A 36 -5.71 -14.69 3.77
C GLU A 36 -4.72 -15.84 3.76
N GLN A 37 -3.50 -15.62 3.25
CA GLN A 37 -2.50 -16.67 3.10
C GLN A 37 -1.65 -16.87 4.36
N HIS A 38 -1.46 -15.81 5.16
CA HIS A 38 -0.50 -15.81 6.27
C HIS A 38 -1.10 -15.32 7.60
N ALA A 39 -2.40 -15.01 7.65
CA ALA A 39 -3.06 -14.41 8.83
C ALA A 39 -2.41 -13.10 9.30
N ASP A 40 -1.67 -12.44 8.40
CA ASP A 40 -0.87 -11.25 8.69
C ASP A 40 -1.77 -10.00 8.79
N ARG A 41 -1.58 -9.24 9.87
CA ARG A 41 -2.25 -7.96 10.15
C ARG A 41 -1.27 -6.82 10.40
N GLU A 42 0.02 -7.07 10.19
CA GLU A 42 1.12 -6.15 10.46
C GLU A 42 1.73 -5.58 9.18
N THR A 43 1.62 -6.29 8.05
CA THR A 43 2.02 -5.74 6.74
C THR A 43 1.30 -4.42 6.48
N THR A 44 2.06 -3.43 6.01
CA THR A 44 1.56 -2.11 5.65
C THR A 44 1.82 -1.79 4.18
N VAL A 45 0.97 -0.95 3.60
CA VAL A 45 1.14 -0.43 2.24
C VAL A 45 0.98 1.09 2.24
N GLU A 46 1.99 1.80 1.76
CA GLU A 46 1.94 3.23 1.49
C GLU A 46 1.59 3.47 0.03
N ILE A 47 0.42 4.05 -0.20
CA ILE A 47 -0.12 4.34 -1.54
C ILE A 47 0.34 5.73 -1.96
N VAL A 48 1.08 5.78 -3.07
CA VAL A 48 1.70 7.01 -3.57
C VAL A 48 1.23 7.34 -4.96
N ASP A 49 0.79 8.57 -5.17
CA ASP A 49 0.39 9.08 -6.49
C ASP A 49 0.66 10.58 -6.58
N ILE A 50 0.96 11.08 -7.77
CA ILE A 50 1.12 12.53 -8.00
C ILE A 50 -0.24 13.24 -8.09
N ASN A 51 -1.31 12.50 -8.39
CA ASN A 51 -2.65 13.05 -8.57
C ASN A 51 -3.50 12.90 -7.31
N ALA A 52 -3.73 14.02 -6.61
CA ALA A 52 -4.61 14.11 -5.45
C ALA A 52 -6.05 13.59 -5.70
N GLN A 53 -6.56 13.63 -6.94
CA GLN A 53 -7.87 13.06 -7.27
C GLN A 53 -7.87 11.54 -7.17
N MET A 54 -6.81 10.89 -7.65
CA MET A 54 -6.67 9.43 -7.58
C MET A 54 -6.61 8.97 -6.13
N LEU A 55 -5.79 9.64 -5.30
CA LEU A 55 -5.70 9.38 -3.86
C LEU A 55 -7.05 9.54 -3.15
N ARG A 56 -7.85 10.55 -3.52
CA ARG A 56 -9.21 10.71 -2.98
C ARG A 56 -10.12 9.55 -3.35
N GLU A 57 -10.05 9.03 -4.56
CA GLU A 57 -10.80 7.83 -4.95
C GLU A 57 -10.30 6.58 -4.21
N GLY A 58 -8.99 6.44 -4.02
CA GLY A 58 -8.41 5.39 -3.18
C GLY A 58 -8.91 5.48 -1.74
N PHE A 59 -8.89 6.66 -1.13
CA PHE A 59 -9.40 6.87 0.21
C PHE A 59 -10.90 6.51 0.34
N LYS A 60 -11.73 6.91 -0.65
CA LYS A 60 -13.14 6.50 -0.73
C LYS A 60 -13.33 4.99 -0.87
N ARG A 61 -12.43 4.30 -1.59
CA ARG A 61 -12.43 2.84 -1.71
C ARG A 61 -12.09 2.20 -0.36
N PHE A 62 -11.00 2.62 0.26
CA PHE A 62 -10.54 2.05 1.52
C PHE A 62 -11.55 2.24 2.66
N LYS A 63 -12.31 3.34 2.68
CA LYS A 63 -13.46 3.55 3.60
C LYS A 63 -14.47 2.40 3.63
N LYS A 64 -14.58 1.61 2.57
CA LYS A 64 -15.51 0.48 2.45
C LYS A 64 -14.86 -0.86 2.80
N THR A 65 -13.62 -0.85 3.23
CA THR A 65 -12.82 -2.05 3.55
C THR A 65 -12.52 -2.11 5.04
N MET A 66 -12.09 -3.27 5.52
CA MET A 66 -11.63 -3.43 6.91
C MET A 66 -10.33 -2.69 7.24
N TYR A 67 -9.59 -2.23 6.23
CA TYR A 67 -8.32 -1.53 6.40
C TYR A 67 -8.49 -0.03 6.65
N HIS A 68 -9.71 0.49 6.55
CA HIS A 68 -10.00 1.89 6.89
C HIS A 68 -9.63 2.20 8.34
N ASN A 69 -8.96 3.34 8.56
CA ASN A 69 -8.51 3.79 9.89
C ASN A 69 -7.61 2.77 10.62
N THR A 70 -6.89 1.94 9.89
CA THR A 70 -5.87 1.05 10.45
C THR A 70 -4.48 1.58 10.13
N PRO A 71 -3.44 1.20 10.91
CA PRO A 71 -2.05 1.55 10.58
C PRO A 71 -1.52 0.81 9.34
N GLN A 72 -2.29 -0.12 8.75
CA GLN A 72 -1.84 -0.91 7.59
C GLN A 72 -1.82 -0.13 6.28
N VAL A 73 -2.44 1.06 6.22
CA VAL A 73 -2.55 1.84 4.98
C VAL A 73 -2.28 3.31 5.24
N SER A 74 -1.43 3.90 4.40
CA SER A 74 -1.24 5.35 4.32
C SER A 74 -1.38 5.80 2.86
N PHE A 75 -1.74 7.07 2.68
CA PHE A 75 -1.82 7.73 1.38
C PHE A 75 -0.88 8.92 1.37
N ARG A 76 -0.10 9.07 0.30
CA ARG A 76 0.84 10.18 0.14
C ARG A 76 0.82 10.72 -1.28
N GLU A 77 0.70 12.03 -1.39
CA GLU A 77 0.89 12.72 -2.67
C GLU A 77 2.39 12.96 -2.90
N ALA A 78 2.95 12.36 -3.94
CA ALA A 78 4.36 12.54 -4.29
C ALA A 78 4.66 12.21 -5.75
N ASN A 79 5.73 12.80 -6.28
CA ASN A 79 6.28 12.44 -7.58
C ASN A 79 7.15 11.17 -7.45
N ALA A 80 6.73 10.12 -8.17
CA ALA A 80 7.41 8.83 -8.25
C ALA A 80 8.88 8.89 -8.71
N GLN A 81 9.27 9.94 -9.45
CA GLN A 81 10.63 10.09 -9.94
C GLN A 81 11.56 10.78 -8.93
N GLU A 82 11.00 11.50 -7.95
CA GLU A 82 11.78 12.27 -6.99
C GLU A 82 11.96 11.52 -5.67
N LEU A 83 10.88 10.94 -5.12
CA LEU A 83 10.84 10.17 -3.87
C LEU A 83 11.88 10.63 -2.82
N PRO A 84 11.76 11.87 -2.32
CA PRO A 84 12.84 12.48 -1.53
C PRO A 84 13.06 11.72 -0.21
N PRO A 85 14.31 11.57 0.27
CA PRO A 85 14.63 10.87 1.52
C PRO A 85 13.96 11.46 2.78
N SER A 86 13.57 12.74 2.72
CA SER A 86 12.80 13.39 3.80
C SER A 86 11.38 12.87 3.96
N GLN A 87 10.85 12.19 2.93
CA GLN A 87 9.53 11.58 2.93
C GLN A 87 9.59 10.05 2.86
N PHE A 88 10.60 9.50 2.17
CA PHE A 88 10.78 8.07 1.93
C PHE A 88 12.18 7.67 2.39
N GLU A 89 12.31 7.09 3.57
CA GLU A 89 13.61 6.71 4.13
C GLU A 89 14.26 5.59 3.30
N ASP A 90 15.56 5.71 3.04
CA ASP A 90 16.32 4.68 2.32
C ASP A 90 16.27 3.34 3.06
N ASN A 91 16.06 2.25 2.31
CA ASN A 91 15.99 0.87 2.83
C ASN A 91 14.87 0.63 3.88
N SER A 92 13.78 1.40 3.84
CA SER A 92 12.68 1.30 4.80
C SER A 92 11.47 0.45 4.34
N TYR A 93 11.46 0.04 3.07
CA TYR A 93 10.45 -0.81 2.43
C TYR A 93 11.05 -2.15 1.99
#